data_AF-A0A164IQV0-F1
#
_entry.id   AF-A0A164IQV0-F1
#
_cell.length_a   1.000
_cell.length_b   1.000
_cell.length_c   1.000
_cell.angle_alpha   90.00
_cell.angle_beta   90.00
_cell.angle_gamma   90.00
#
_symmetry.space_group_name_H-M   'P 1'
#
loop_
_entity.id
_entity.type
_entity.pdbx_description
1 polymer ?
#
loop_
_entity_poly.entity_id
_entity_poly.type
_entity_poly.pdbx_seq_one_letter_code
_entity_poly.pdbx_strand_id
1 'polypeptide(L)'
;MLKVFLGQRRWQSHKAFRVEWDKAAVMVDASLVGGAPGERTLRRWKSGGVRVPHADRCRVLEAMFPGYSADQLLAPLPRRRLRPRHWESRGQIALFEVAV
;
A
#
# COMPACT_ATOMS: atom_id res chain seq x y z
N MET A 1 -0.72 -5.07 -6.64
CA MET A 1 -0.39 -3.75 -7.26
C MET A 1 1.01 -3.25 -6.90
N LEU A 2 1.49 -3.55 -5.68
CA LEU A 2 2.71 -2.98 -5.09
C LEU A 2 3.97 -3.02 -5.98
N LYS A 3 4.22 -4.12 -6.70
CA LYS A 3 5.39 -4.25 -7.59
C LYS A 3 5.45 -3.15 -8.67
N VAL A 4 4.31 -2.70 -9.19
CA VAL A 4 4.23 -1.67 -10.23
C VAL A 4 4.66 -0.31 -9.68
N PHE A 5 4.12 0.09 -8.53
CA PHE A 5 4.47 1.36 -7.88
C PHE A 5 5.93 1.43 -7.45
N LEU A 6 6.47 0.33 -6.94
CA LEU A 6 7.90 0.26 -6.60
C LEU A 6 8.80 0.38 -7.84
N GLY A 7 8.34 -0.12 -9.00
CA GLY A 7 9.02 0.06 -10.28
C GLY A 7 9.00 1.52 -10.75
N GLN A 8 7.82 2.16 -10.75
CA GLN A 8 7.64 3.55 -11.16
C GLN A 8 8.44 4.53 -10.30
N ARG A 9 8.50 4.30 -8.98
CA ARG A 9 9.20 5.19 -8.02
C ARG A 9 10.68 4.87 -7.84
N ARG A 10 11.24 3.92 -8.60
CA ARG A 10 12.63 3.42 -8.48
C ARG A 10 12.97 2.87 -7.09
N TRP A 11 11.99 2.57 -6.24
CA TRP A 11 12.16 1.92 -4.93
C TRP A 11 12.31 0.40 -5.07
N GLN A 12 13.19 -0.02 -5.98
CA GLN A 12 13.36 -1.42 -6.31
C GLN A 12 14.19 -2.15 -5.25
N SER A 13 15.12 -1.45 -4.59
CA SER A 13 15.94 -1.98 -3.50
C SER A 13 15.23 -1.92 -2.14
N HIS A 14 15.51 -2.91 -1.28
CA HIS A 14 14.99 -2.96 0.08
C HIS A 14 15.39 -1.72 0.90
N LYS A 15 16.62 -1.23 0.72
CA LYS A 15 17.11 -0.02 1.38
C LYS A 15 16.30 1.22 1.01
N ALA A 16 16.00 1.43 -0.28
CA ALA A 16 15.19 2.55 -0.72
C ALA A 16 13.75 2.47 -0.20
N PHE A 17 13.17 1.27 -0.22
CA PHE A 17 11.84 1.04 0.35
C PHE A 17 11.81 1.33 1.86
N ARG A 18 12.84 0.92 2.60
CA ARG A 18 12.94 1.15 4.05
C ARG A 18 13.00 2.63 4.40
N VAL A 19 13.78 3.43 3.67
CA VAL A 19 13.85 4.88 3.91
C VAL A 19 12.49 5.53 3.76
N GLU A 20 11.74 5.17 2.71
CA GLU A 20 10.41 5.75 2.52
C GLU A 20 9.38 5.20 3.51
N TRP A 21 9.50 3.92 3.87
CA TRP A 21 8.70 3.33 4.94
C TRP A 21 8.87 4.11 6.24
N ASP A 22 10.11 4.39 6.63
CA ASP A 22 10.42 5.10 7.87
C ASP A 22 9.85 6.53 7.84
N LYS A 23 9.91 7.22 6.69
CA LYS A 23 9.26 8.53 6.53
C LYS A 23 7.73 8.45 6.70
N ALA A 24 7.09 7.47 6.08
CA ALA A 24 5.65 7.28 6.22
C ALA A 24 5.26 6.84 7.64
N ALA A 25 6.10 6.02 8.28
CA ALA A 25 5.93 5.61 9.66
C ALA A 25 5.96 6.82 10.59
N VAL A 26 6.92 7.76 10.44
CA VAL A 26 6.93 9.01 11.21
C VAL A 26 5.59 9.77 11.12
N MET A 27 4.99 9.81 9.93
CA MET A 27 3.72 10.51 9.72
C MET A 27 2.50 9.80 10.33
N VAL A 28 2.56 8.47 10.45
CA VAL A 28 1.47 7.65 11.01
C VAL A 28 1.61 7.51 12.52
N ASP A 29 2.77 7.01 12.95
CA ASP A 29 3.14 6.78 14.34
C ASP A 29 4.67 6.55 14.40
N ALA A 30 5.38 7.44 15.09
CA ALA A 30 6.83 7.38 15.23
C ALA A 30 7.35 6.08 15.86
N SER A 31 6.53 5.35 16.62
CA SER A 31 6.89 4.03 17.17
C SER A 31 7.04 2.94 16.10
N LEU A 32 6.52 3.16 14.90
CA LEU A 32 6.58 2.23 13.77
C LEU A 32 7.85 2.39 12.92
N VAL A 33 8.67 3.40 13.21
CA VAL A 33 9.95 3.66 12.53
C VAL A 33 10.92 2.51 12.81
N GLY A 34 11.60 2.02 11.76
CA GLY A 34 12.45 0.84 11.84
C GLY A 34 11.67 -0.49 11.83
N GLY A 35 10.33 -0.46 11.88
CA GLY A 35 9.43 -1.61 11.77
C GLY A 35 9.19 -2.09 10.33
N ALA A 36 10.01 -1.65 9.38
CA ALA A 36 9.89 -2.02 7.98
C ALA A 36 9.98 -3.55 7.77
N PRO A 37 9.20 -4.12 6.83
CA PRO A 37 9.27 -5.55 6.54
C PRO A 37 10.67 -5.94 6.06
N GLY A 38 11.16 -7.08 6.55
CA GLY A 38 12.42 -7.66 6.06
C GLY A 38 12.36 -8.02 4.57
N GLU A 39 13.51 -8.20 3.96
CA GLU A 39 13.58 -8.32 2.50
C GLU A 39 12.83 -9.53 1.92
N ARG A 40 12.83 -10.66 2.62
CA ARG A 40 12.04 -11.85 2.24
C ARG A 40 10.53 -11.54 2.26
N THR A 41 10.06 -10.79 3.25
CA THR A 41 8.67 -10.35 3.36
C THR A 41 8.31 -9.39 2.23
N LEU A 42 9.17 -8.40 1.95
CA LEU A 42 8.97 -7.47 0.84
C LEU A 42 8.94 -8.18 -0.52
N ARG A 43 9.81 -9.17 -0.75
CA ARG A 43 9.78 -10.00 -1.95
C ARG A 43 8.44 -10.72 -2.09
N ARG A 44 7.91 -11.26 -1.00
CA ARG A 44 6.59 -11.92 -0.98
C ARG A 44 5.45 -10.93 -1.24
N TRP A 45 5.51 -9.73 -0.69
CA TRP A 45 4.52 -8.68 -0.97
C TRP A 45 4.55 -8.24 -2.45
N LYS A 46 5.74 -8.20 -3.07
CA LYS A 46 5.90 -7.91 -4.51
C LYS A 46 5.29 -8.99 -5.40
N SER A 47 5.30 -10.27 -4.99
CA SER A 47 4.61 -11.34 -5.74
C SER A 47 3.09 -11.30 -5.58
N GLY A 48 2.59 -10.62 -4.53
CA GLY A 48 1.17 -10.61 -4.16
C GLY A 48 0.73 -11.93 -3.51
N GLY A 49 -0.56 -12.03 -3.19
CA GLY A 49 -1.16 -13.25 -2.62
C GLY A 49 -0.74 -13.52 -1.18
N VAL A 50 -0.38 -12.47 -0.44
CA VAL A 50 -0.03 -12.55 0.98
C VAL A 50 -1.21 -12.08 1.80
N ARG A 51 -1.45 -12.74 2.94
CA ARG A 51 -2.42 -12.26 3.92
C ARG A 51 -2.03 -10.85 4.37
N VAL A 52 -3.03 -9.98 4.47
CA VAL A 52 -2.88 -8.60 4.96
C VAL A 52 -2.12 -8.62 6.30
N PRO A 53 -1.04 -7.83 6.45
CA PRO A 53 -0.24 -7.80 7.67
C PRO A 53 -0.99 -7.12 8.82
N HIS A 54 -0.34 -7.03 10.00
CA HIS A 54 -0.89 -6.30 11.15
C HIS A 54 -1.35 -4.88 10.78
N ALA A 55 -2.36 -4.37 11.48
CA ALA A 55 -3.01 -3.10 11.18
C ALA A 55 -2.02 -1.93 11.03
N ASP A 56 -0.98 -1.87 11.86
CA ASP A 56 0.02 -0.81 11.81
C ASP A 56 0.79 -0.80 10.48
N ARG A 57 1.15 -1.98 9.96
CA ARG A 57 1.79 -2.09 8.65
C ARG A 57 0.85 -1.70 7.52
N CYS A 58 -0.44 -1.90 7.69
CA CYS A 58 -1.44 -1.46 6.72
C CYS A 58 -1.53 0.06 6.68
N ARG A 59 -1.58 0.71 7.86
CA ARG A 59 -1.59 2.18 7.97
C ARG A 59 -0.38 2.81 7.31
N VAL A 60 0.82 2.27 7.53
CA VAL A 60 2.03 2.78 6.88
C VAL A 60 1.99 2.58 5.37
N LEU A 61 1.51 1.43 4.87
CA LEU A 61 1.33 1.20 3.43
C LEU A 61 0.33 2.20 2.80
N GLU A 62 -0.78 2.45 3.46
CA GLU A 62 -1.82 3.38 2.99
C GLU A 62 -1.32 4.83 3.00
N ALA A 63 -0.47 5.19 3.98
CA ALA A 63 0.20 6.49 3.99
C ALA A 63 1.26 6.63 2.88
N MET A 64 2.01 5.56 2.55
CA MET A 64 2.97 5.57 1.44
C MET A 64 2.30 5.67 0.06
N PHE A 65 1.08 5.14 -0.06
CA PHE A 65 0.33 5.06 -1.31
C PHE A 65 -1.08 5.63 -1.11
N PRO A 66 -1.22 6.96 -0.98
CA PRO A 66 -2.51 7.59 -0.78
C PRO A 66 -3.47 7.23 -1.93
N GLY A 67 -4.69 6.85 -1.59
CA GLY A 67 -5.71 6.39 -2.54
C GLY A 67 -5.74 4.89 -2.82
N TYR A 68 -4.83 4.10 -2.21
CA TYR A 68 -4.86 2.64 -2.29
C TYR A 68 -4.86 2.00 -0.89
N SER A 69 -5.78 1.06 -0.68
CA SER A 69 -5.79 0.26 0.55
C SER A 69 -4.67 -0.78 0.57
N ALA A 70 -4.22 -1.18 1.77
CA ALA A 70 -3.21 -2.22 1.92
C ALA A 70 -3.63 -3.55 1.26
N ASP A 71 -4.92 -3.88 1.30
CA ASP A 71 -5.49 -5.05 0.62
C ASP A 71 -5.30 -4.96 -0.91
N GLN A 72 -5.62 -3.82 -1.53
CA GLN A 72 -5.43 -3.61 -2.97
C GLN A 72 -3.94 -3.65 -3.37
N LEU A 73 -3.05 -3.11 -2.53
CA LEU A 73 -1.61 -3.10 -2.79
C LEU A 73 -1.04 -4.52 -2.80
N LEU A 74 -1.43 -5.33 -1.81
CA LEU A 74 -0.97 -6.71 -1.57
C LEU A 74 -1.78 -7.77 -2.30
N ALA A 75 -2.93 -7.39 -2.88
CA ALA A 75 -3.74 -8.25 -3.70
C ALA A 75 -2.87 -8.91 -4.77
N PRO A 76 -3.07 -10.22 -5.03
CA PRO A 76 -2.39 -10.88 -6.13
C PRO A 76 -2.61 -10.08 -7.40
N LEU A 77 -1.53 -9.81 -8.13
CA LEU A 77 -1.66 -9.18 -9.44
C LEU A 77 -2.66 -10.02 -10.23
N PRO A 78 -3.73 -9.42 -10.79
CA PRO A 78 -4.71 -10.20 -11.52
C PRO A 78 -3.96 -10.93 -12.62
N ARG A 79 -3.90 -12.26 -12.53
CA ARG A 79 -3.52 -13.11 -13.66
C ARG A 79 -4.65 -12.92 -14.67
N ARG A 80 -4.50 -11.87 -15.49
CA ARG A 80 -5.38 -11.42 -16.58
C ARG A 80 -6.82 -11.96 -16.47
N ARG A 81 -7.70 -11.10 -15.95
CA ARG A 81 -9.17 -11.22 -15.72
C ARG A 81 -9.58 -11.69 -14.32
N LEU A 82 -9.99 -10.73 -13.49
CA LEU A 82 -11.08 -10.94 -12.53
C LEU A 82 -11.99 -9.71 -12.54
N ARG A 83 -13.29 -9.97 -12.68
CA ARG A 83 -14.38 -9.00 -12.73
C ARG A 83 -14.44 -8.14 -11.45
N PRO A 84 -15.02 -6.92 -11.51
CA PRO A 84 -15.08 -6.03 -10.35
C PRO A 84 -15.83 -6.72 -9.21
N ARG A 85 -15.19 -6.78 -8.04
CA ARG A 85 -15.89 -7.08 -6.79
C ARG A 85 -16.42 -5.76 -6.24
N HIS A 86 -17.73 -5.58 -6.34
CA HIS A 86 -18.48 -4.54 -5.65
C HIS A 86 -18.13 -4.55 -4.15
N TRP A 87 -17.53 -3.50 -3.63
CA TRP A 87 -17.51 -3.22 -2.18
C TRP A 87 -17.65 -1.72 -1.89
N GLU A 88 -18.08 -0.97 -2.89
CA GLU A 88 -18.51 0.42 -2.75
C GLU A 88 -19.90 0.43 -2.10
N SER A 89 -19.91 0.34 -0.78
CA SER A 89 -21.05 0.66 0.07
C SER A 89 -20.54 0.94 1.47
N ARG A 90 -19.87 2.10 1.62
CA ARG A 90 -19.90 3.02 2.77
C ARG A 90 -18.79 4.05 2.63
N GLY A 91 -19.16 5.33 2.49
CA GLY A 91 -18.28 6.46 2.78
C GLY A 91 -17.79 7.25 1.58
N GLN A 92 -18.72 7.77 0.78
CA GLN A 92 -18.47 8.86 -0.16
C GLN A 92 -18.08 10.12 0.63
N ILE A 93 -16.84 10.61 0.43
CA ILE A 93 -16.34 11.95 0.78
C ILE A 93 -15.61 12.39 -0.50
N ALA A 94 -15.90 13.49 -1.20
CA ALA A 94 -16.58 14.72 -0.85
C ALA A 94 -17.39 15.24 -2.06
N LEU A 95 -18.37 16.09 -1.74
CA LEU A 95 -18.87 17.17 -2.59
C LEU A 95 -17.75 17.78 -3.45
N PHE A 96 -18.00 17.87 -4.75
CA PHE A 96 -17.57 19.03 -5.54
C PHE A 96 -18.81 19.56 -6.25
N GLU A 97 -19.59 20.35 -5.51
CA GLU A 97 -20.34 21.44 -6.14
C GLU A 97 -19.32 22.51 -6.52
N VAL A 98 -19.29 22.90 -7.79
CA VAL A 98 -19.31 24.30 -8.24
C VAL A 98 -19.63 24.28 -9.74
N ALA A 99 -20.85 24.67 -10.07
CA ALA A 99 -21.18 25.38 -11.30
C ALA A 99 -22.55 26.05 -11.09
N VAL A 100 -22.52 27.34 -10.74
CA VAL A 100 -23.57 28.31 -11.04
C VAL A 100 -22.96 29.32 -11.97
#